data_AF-A0A922G149-F1
#
_entry.id   AF-A0A922G149-F1
#
_cell.length_a   1.000
_cell.length_b   1.000
_cell.length_c   1.000
_cell.angle_alpha   90.00
_cell.angle_beta   90.00
_cell.angle_gamma   90.00
#
_symmetry.space_group_name_H-M   'P 1'
#
loop_
_entity.id
_entity.type
_entity.pdbx_description
1 polymer ?
#
loop_
_entity_poly.entity_id
_entity_poly.type
_entity_poly.pdbx_seq_one_letter_code
_entity_poly.pdbx_strand_id
1 'polypeptide(L)'
;MGHTLFQIRSLQSIITRAISSRNLGIIASKQVRMEKRDESHGNNGVEATTRSINPRVDKLQQFVRSDSTGGWQDSWEQGVTPWDLGRPTPVILHLHQTGALPKGRALVPGCGSGYDVVAIACPERHVVGLDISNRAIMKAEELSSSSPNASYFTFLKADFFTWSPTELFDLIIDYTDQVGGPPYKVSVSDYEEVLHPMGFKAISIVDNELAIRPRQGREKLGRWKRSSAQSSL
;
A
#
# COMPACT_ATOMS: atom_id res chain seq x y z
N MET A 1 28.52 23.43 10.41
CA MET A 1 27.32 23.34 9.56
C MET A 1 26.45 22.24 10.15
N GLY A 2 25.41 22.63 10.89
CA GLY A 2 24.61 21.70 11.71
C GLY A 2 23.58 20.97 10.85
N HIS A 3 23.69 19.65 10.77
CA HIS A 3 22.65 18.80 10.22
C HIS A 3 21.59 18.59 11.30
N THR A 4 20.42 19.20 11.14
CA THR A 4 19.28 18.93 12.03
C THR A 4 18.70 17.56 11.68
N LEU A 5 18.95 16.61 12.58
CA LEU A 5 18.46 15.24 12.55
C LEU A 5 16.93 15.24 12.74
N PHE A 6 16.15 15.10 11.68
CA PHE A 6 14.72 14.80 11.80
C PHE A 6 14.52 13.29 11.70
N GLN A 7 14.51 12.66 12.86
CA GLN A 7 14.07 11.28 13.04
C GLN A 7 12.60 11.21 12.63
N ILE A 8 12.29 10.53 11.51
CA ILE A 8 10.92 10.17 11.15
C ILE A 8 10.42 9.32 12.31
N ARG A 9 9.57 9.91 13.16
CA ARG A 9 8.89 9.15 14.21
C ARG A 9 8.14 8.03 13.51
N SER A 10 8.36 6.80 13.98
CA SER A 10 7.63 5.60 13.54
C SER A 10 6.20 5.96 13.13
N LEU A 11 5.81 5.55 11.92
CA LEU A 11 4.45 5.71 11.37
C LEU A 11 3.38 5.22 12.36
N GLN A 12 3.73 4.33 13.31
CA GLN A 12 2.85 3.96 14.42
C GLN A 12 2.38 5.15 15.26
N SER A 13 3.21 6.17 15.55
CA SER A 13 2.77 7.31 16.38
C SER A 13 1.79 8.24 15.65
N ILE A 14 1.84 8.26 14.32
CA ILE A 14 0.99 9.07 13.45
C ILE A 14 -0.34 8.34 13.21
N ILE A 15 -0.28 7.04 12.90
CA ILE A 15 -1.46 6.16 12.73
C ILE A 15 -2.23 6.00 14.05
N THR A 16 -1.54 5.85 15.19
CA THR A 16 -2.21 5.72 16.51
C THR A 16 -2.97 6.99 16.89
N ARG A 17 -2.54 8.18 16.44
CA ARG A 17 -3.28 9.44 16.65
C ARG A 17 -4.51 9.57 15.75
N ALA A 18 -4.46 9.08 14.52
CA ALA A 18 -5.61 9.05 13.62
C ALA A 18 -6.70 8.05 14.10
N ILE A 19 -6.29 6.95 14.75
CA ILE A 19 -7.23 5.96 15.31
C ILE A 19 -7.80 6.40 16.68
N SER A 20 -6.99 7.06 17.53
CA SER A 20 -7.39 7.50 18.88
C SER A 20 -8.40 8.66 18.88
N SER A 21 -8.47 9.47 17.82
CA SER A 21 -9.39 10.61 17.72
C SER A 21 -10.86 10.23 17.42
N ARG A 22 -11.17 8.95 17.21
CA ARG A 22 -12.56 8.48 16.98
C ARG A 22 -13.33 8.07 18.24
N ASN A 23 -12.73 8.16 19.44
CA ASN A 23 -13.34 7.66 20.69
C ASN A 23 -13.48 8.69 21.84
N LEU A 24 -13.73 9.97 21.52
CA LEU A 24 -14.26 10.92 22.52
C LEU A 24 -15.36 11.78 21.91
N GLY A 25 -16.58 11.65 22.44
CA GLY A 25 -17.64 12.63 22.17
C GLY A 25 -19.08 12.14 22.30
N ILE A 26 -19.46 11.45 23.38
CA ILE A 26 -20.84 11.56 23.88
C ILE A 26 -20.84 12.76 24.84
N ILE A 27 -21.56 13.84 24.50
CA ILE A 27 -22.41 14.67 25.39
C ILE A 27 -23.16 15.71 24.52
N ALA A 28 -24.48 15.52 24.49
CA ALA A 28 -25.61 16.46 24.46
C ALA A 28 -25.74 17.61 23.42
N SER A 29 -26.92 17.55 22.78
CA SER A 29 -27.89 18.63 22.54
C SER A 29 -27.78 19.49 21.27
N LYS A 30 -28.59 19.14 20.25
CA LYS A 30 -29.63 20.06 19.76
C LYS A 30 -30.72 19.31 18.98
N GLN A 31 -31.93 19.59 19.40
CA GLN A 31 -33.20 19.02 18.99
C GLN A 31 -33.65 19.68 17.68
N VAL A 32 -33.79 18.89 16.62
CA VAL A 32 -34.65 19.24 15.48
C VAL A 32 -35.69 18.13 15.33
N ARG A 33 -36.92 18.53 15.61
CA ARG A 33 -38.16 17.77 15.56
C ARG A 33 -38.56 17.58 14.09
N MET A 34 -38.74 16.35 13.65
CA MET A 34 -39.62 16.03 12.53
C MET A 34 -40.46 14.79 12.88
N GLU A 35 -41.74 14.92 12.61
CA GLU A 35 -42.84 14.12 13.16
C GLU A 35 -42.96 12.74 12.52
N LYS A 36 -43.44 11.79 13.34
CA LYS A 36 -43.77 10.40 13.00
C LYS A 36 -44.75 10.31 11.83
N ARG A 37 -44.50 9.35 10.93
CA ARG A 37 -45.56 8.51 10.35
C ARG A 37 -45.21 7.06 10.61
N ASP A 38 -46.08 6.41 11.38
CA ASP A 38 -46.12 4.96 11.52
C ASP A 38 -46.74 4.36 10.24
N GLU A 39 -46.15 3.31 9.69
CA GLU A 39 -46.71 1.95 9.81
C GLU A 39 -45.94 0.93 8.94
N SER A 40 -45.50 -0.13 9.61
CA SER A 40 -45.34 -1.54 9.21
C SER A 40 -44.79 -1.89 7.81
N HIS A 41 -43.78 -2.77 7.77
CA HIS A 41 -43.85 -4.11 7.17
C HIS A 41 -42.48 -4.81 7.27
N GLY A 42 -42.46 -5.96 7.96
CA GLY A 42 -41.58 -7.10 7.66
C GLY A 42 -40.08 -6.91 7.78
N ASN A 43 -39.54 -7.09 8.99
CA ASN A 43 -38.14 -7.41 9.21
C ASN A 43 -37.83 -8.81 8.66
N ASN A 44 -37.03 -8.90 7.60
CA ASN A 44 -36.24 -10.09 7.29
C ASN A 44 -34.85 -9.62 6.86
N GLY A 45 -33.88 -9.84 7.74
CA GLY A 45 -32.48 -9.58 7.48
C GLY A 45 -32.01 -10.37 6.26
N VAL A 46 -31.34 -9.67 5.36
CA VAL A 46 -30.43 -10.30 4.41
C VAL A 46 -29.10 -9.58 4.58
N GLU A 47 -28.28 -10.13 5.47
CA GLU A 47 -26.85 -9.90 5.50
C GLU A 47 -26.29 -10.44 4.17
N ALA A 48 -26.23 -9.56 3.17
CA ALA A 48 -25.72 -9.89 1.85
C ALA A 48 -24.23 -10.17 1.95
N THR A 49 -23.88 -11.42 2.21
CA THR A 49 -22.54 -11.97 2.05
C THR A 49 -22.23 -11.94 0.56
N THR A 50 -21.51 -10.92 0.12
CA THR A 50 -20.93 -10.86 -1.23
C THR A 50 -19.87 -11.96 -1.34
N ARG A 51 -20.28 -13.20 -1.63
CA ARG A 51 -19.36 -14.30 -1.96
C ARG A 51 -18.49 -13.84 -3.11
N SER A 52 -17.17 -13.85 -2.91
CA SER A 52 -16.26 -13.55 -4.01
C SER A 52 -16.40 -14.68 -5.04
N ILE A 53 -16.45 -14.34 -6.32
CA ILE A 53 -16.66 -15.31 -7.41
C ILE A 53 -15.42 -16.21 -7.59
N ASN A 54 -14.31 -15.91 -6.90
CA ASN A 54 -13.03 -16.61 -7.08
C ASN A 54 -12.67 -17.46 -5.84
N PRO A 55 -12.70 -18.81 -5.94
CA PRO A 55 -12.41 -19.69 -4.81
C PRO A 55 -10.97 -19.54 -4.27
N ARG A 56 -10.02 -19.05 -5.08
CA ARG A 56 -8.66 -18.75 -4.60
C ARG A 56 -8.63 -17.51 -3.72
N VAL A 57 -9.48 -16.51 -4.01
CA VAL A 57 -9.62 -15.30 -3.19
C VAL A 57 -10.31 -15.65 -1.88
N ASP A 58 -11.31 -16.53 -1.90
CA ASP A 58 -11.95 -17.00 -0.66
C ASP A 58 -10.97 -17.77 0.22
N LYS A 59 -10.15 -18.66 -0.38
CA LYS A 59 -9.13 -19.41 0.34
C LYS A 59 -8.04 -18.50 0.91
N LEU A 60 -7.61 -17.47 0.17
CA LEU A 60 -6.74 -16.42 0.71
C LEU A 60 -7.38 -15.77 1.94
N GLN A 61 -8.62 -15.29 1.82
CA GLN A 61 -9.30 -14.60 2.91
C GLN A 61 -9.40 -15.45 4.18
N GLN A 62 -9.48 -16.78 4.05
CA GLN A 62 -9.42 -17.68 5.19
C GLN A 62 -8.07 -17.62 5.92
N PHE A 63 -6.95 -17.72 5.20
CA PHE A 63 -5.61 -17.63 5.79
C PHE A 63 -5.34 -16.28 6.48
N VAL A 64 -5.73 -15.20 5.81
CA VAL A 64 -5.45 -13.84 6.30
C VAL A 64 -6.29 -13.47 7.51
N ARG A 65 -7.51 -14.00 7.60
CA ARG A 65 -8.40 -13.77 8.75
C ARG A 65 -8.00 -14.57 9.98
N SER A 66 -7.36 -15.73 9.82
CA SER A 66 -6.91 -16.56 10.94
C SER A 66 -5.67 -15.99 11.64
N ASP A 67 -4.78 -15.32 10.90
CA ASP A 67 -3.60 -14.63 11.42
C ASP A 67 -3.14 -13.59 10.39
N SER A 68 -3.15 -12.29 10.76
CA SER A 68 -2.79 -11.21 9.83
C SER A 68 -1.32 -11.22 9.41
N THR A 69 -0.45 -11.83 10.20
CA THR A 69 1.00 -11.96 9.91
C THR A 69 1.36 -13.34 9.35
N GLY A 70 0.83 -14.41 9.94
CA GLY A 70 1.06 -15.79 9.51
C GLY A 70 0.34 -16.16 8.22
N GLY A 71 -0.86 -15.62 8.00
CA GLY A 71 -1.70 -15.96 6.85
C GLY A 71 -1.06 -15.67 5.49
N TRP A 72 -0.15 -14.69 5.42
CA TRP A 72 0.58 -14.38 4.19
C TRP A 72 1.66 -15.40 3.90
N GLN A 73 2.41 -15.77 4.93
CA GLN A 73 3.36 -16.87 4.82
C GLN A 73 2.66 -18.15 4.36
N ASP A 74 1.55 -18.53 5.00
CA ASP A 74 0.79 -19.73 4.64
C ASP A 74 0.26 -19.70 3.20
N SER A 75 -0.21 -18.53 2.76
CA SER A 75 -0.70 -18.36 1.39
C SER A 75 0.39 -18.60 0.35
N TRP A 76 1.61 -18.10 0.61
CA TRP A 76 2.77 -18.33 -0.25
C TRP A 76 3.22 -19.80 -0.21
N GLU A 77 3.24 -20.42 0.98
CA GLU A 77 3.62 -21.83 1.14
C GLU A 77 2.66 -22.78 0.44
N GLN A 78 1.37 -22.47 0.43
CA GLN A 78 0.34 -23.27 -0.25
C GLN A 78 0.12 -22.87 -1.72
N GLY A 79 0.88 -21.91 -2.25
CA GLY A 79 0.73 -21.43 -3.62
C GLY A 79 -0.61 -20.72 -3.91
N VAL A 80 -1.30 -20.25 -2.86
CA VAL A 80 -2.57 -19.52 -2.97
C VAL A 80 -2.27 -18.02 -3.08
N THR A 81 -1.78 -17.61 -4.26
CA THR A 81 -1.32 -16.23 -4.52
C THR A 81 -2.12 -15.56 -5.66
N PRO A 82 -3.45 -15.40 -5.55
CA PRO A 82 -4.28 -14.83 -6.63
C PRO A 82 -3.95 -13.37 -7.00
N TRP A 83 -3.18 -12.65 -6.18
CA TRP A 83 -2.69 -11.30 -6.48
C TRP A 83 -1.41 -11.27 -7.32
N ASP A 84 -0.63 -12.37 -7.31
CA ASP A 84 0.62 -12.48 -8.05
C ASP A 84 0.32 -12.59 -9.55
N LEU A 85 0.82 -11.61 -10.32
CA LEU A 85 0.59 -11.53 -11.76
C LEU A 85 1.52 -12.44 -12.56
N GLY A 86 2.57 -12.99 -11.93
CA GLY A 86 3.63 -13.73 -12.62
C GLY A 86 4.47 -12.88 -13.58
N ARG A 87 4.30 -11.54 -13.54
CA ARG A 87 4.97 -10.56 -14.40
C ARG A 87 4.93 -9.18 -13.78
N PRO A 88 5.74 -8.22 -14.26
CA PRO A 88 5.65 -6.83 -13.83
C PRO A 88 4.26 -6.24 -14.10
N THR A 89 3.80 -5.37 -13.20
CA THR A 89 2.56 -4.62 -13.35
C THR A 89 2.67 -3.73 -14.60
N PRO A 90 1.74 -3.82 -15.57
CA PRO A 90 1.88 -3.14 -16.86
C PRO A 90 2.13 -1.63 -16.77
N VAL A 91 1.46 -0.94 -15.85
CA VAL A 91 1.64 0.51 -15.63
C VAL A 91 3.06 0.84 -15.18
N ILE A 92 3.65 0.04 -14.28
CA ILE A 92 4.99 0.28 -13.75
C ILE A 92 6.05 0.04 -14.81
N LEU A 93 5.90 -1.03 -15.58
CA LEU A 93 6.77 -1.30 -16.73
C LEU A 93 6.71 -0.15 -17.74
N HIS A 94 5.51 0.34 -18.07
CA HIS A 94 5.32 1.47 -18.97
C HIS A 94 5.95 2.77 -18.43
N LEU A 95 5.72 3.10 -17.15
CA LEU A 95 6.32 4.28 -16.52
C LEU A 95 7.85 4.21 -16.47
N HIS A 96 8.40 3.00 -16.28
CA HIS A 96 9.84 2.79 -16.34
C HIS A 96 10.39 3.04 -17.75
N GLN A 97 9.78 2.40 -18.76
CA GLN A 97 10.21 2.48 -20.16
C GLN A 97 10.11 3.89 -20.74
N THR A 98 9.14 4.68 -20.28
CA THR A 98 8.94 6.08 -20.69
C THR A 98 9.81 7.07 -19.91
N GLY A 99 10.62 6.60 -18.95
CA GLY A 99 11.45 7.47 -18.09
C GLY A 99 10.64 8.32 -17.11
N ALA A 100 9.36 7.99 -16.90
CA ALA A 100 8.43 8.75 -16.08
C ALA A 100 8.58 8.49 -14.57
N LEU A 101 9.33 7.46 -14.18
CA LEU A 101 9.67 7.17 -12.79
C LEU A 101 10.88 7.99 -12.33
N PRO A 102 10.87 8.57 -11.11
CA PRO A 102 12.04 9.24 -10.53
C PRO A 102 13.29 8.35 -10.53
N LYS A 103 14.46 8.97 -10.65
CA LYS A 103 15.77 8.33 -10.36
C LYS A 103 15.99 8.27 -8.85
N GLY A 104 17.02 7.57 -8.41
CA GLY A 104 17.41 7.48 -7.00
C GLY A 104 16.96 6.19 -6.33
N ARG A 105 16.41 6.26 -5.12
CA ARG A 105 16.00 5.09 -4.33
C ARG A 105 14.50 4.85 -4.43
N ALA A 106 14.10 3.63 -4.78
CA ALA A 106 12.71 3.21 -4.80
C ALA A 106 12.41 2.15 -3.74
N LEU A 107 11.20 2.18 -3.19
CA LEU A 107 10.69 1.21 -2.23
C LEU A 107 9.41 0.57 -2.77
N VAL A 108 9.33 -0.76 -2.69
CA VAL A 108 8.12 -1.54 -2.98
C VAL A 108 7.74 -2.31 -1.71
N PRO A 109 6.87 -1.76 -0.83
CA PRO A 109 6.32 -2.52 0.27
C PRO A 109 5.41 -3.65 -0.23
N GLY A 110 5.42 -4.80 0.43
CA GLY A 110 4.66 -5.98 0.01
C GLY A 110 5.07 -6.48 -1.37
N CYS A 111 6.38 -6.56 -1.64
CA CYS A 111 6.89 -6.81 -2.98
C CYS A 111 6.55 -8.20 -3.54
N GLY A 112 6.14 -9.16 -2.71
CA GLY A 112 5.78 -10.51 -3.13
C GLY A 112 6.91 -11.18 -3.90
N SER A 113 6.58 -11.74 -5.07
CA SER A 113 7.55 -12.34 -6.01
C SER A 113 8.54 -11.35 -6.66
N GLY A 114 8.46 -10.05 -6.34
CA GLY A 114 9.49 -9.08 -6.70
C GLY A 114 9.51 -8.61 -8.16
N TYR A 115 8.51 -8.95 -8.97
CA TYR A 115 8.50 -8.61 -10.40
C TYR A 115 8.66 -7.11 -10.68
N ASP A 116 7.97 -6.25 -9.93
CA ASP A 116 8.06 -4.80 -10.11
C ASP A 116 9.38 -4.23 -9.59
N VAL A 117 9.94 -4.82 -8.54
CA VAL A 117 11.26 -4.47 -8.00
C VAL A 117 12.31 -4.65 -9.07
N VAL A 118 12.35 -5.83 -9.69
CA VAL A 118 13.32 -6.15 -10.74
C VAL A 118 13.07 -5.32 -11.99
N ALA A 119 11.81 -5.10 -12.37
CA ALA A 119 11.45 -4.43 -13.61
C ALA A 119 11.93 -2.98 -13.69
N ILE A 120 12.00 -2.27 -12.55
CA ILE A 120 12.36 -0.85 -12.52
C ILE A 120 13.77 -0.59 -11.99
N ALA A 121 14.47 -1.64 -11.55
CA ALA A 121 15.84 -1.59 -11.09
C ALA A 121 16.79 -1.34 -12.27
N CYS A 122 17.61 -0.30 -12.16
CA CYS A 122 18.55 0.08 -13.21
C CYS A 122 19.71 0.91 -12.61
N PRO A 123 20.76 1.24 -13.39
CA PRO A 123 21.91 2.00 -12.88
C PRO A 123 21.57 3.34 -12.21
N GLU A 124 20.42 3.92 -12.54
CA GLU A 124 19.95 5.20 -11.98
C GLU A 124 18.86 5.02 -10.91
N ARG A 125 18.44 3.78 -10.63
CA ARG A 125 17.40 3.47 -9.64
C ARG A 125 17.71 2.19 -8.86
N HIS A 126 18.06 2.35 -7.58
CA HIS A 126 18.18 1.22 -6.67
C HIS A 126 16.82 0.94 -6.00
N VAL A 127 16.33 -0.30 -6.06
CA VAL A 127 14.98 -0.66 -5.60
C VAL A 127 15.04 -1.61 -4.41
N VAL A 128 14.39 -1.25 -3.32
CA VAL A 128 14.23 -2.11 -2.14
C VAL A 128 12.83 -2.72 -2.16
N GLY A 129 12.74 -4.04 -2.23
CA GLY A 129 11.50 -4.79 -2.03
C GLY A 129 11.40 -5.27 -0.59
N LEU A 130 10.30 -4.93 0.09
CA LEU A 130 10.01 -5.46 1.43
C LEU A 130 8.86 -6.44 1.37
N ASP A 131 8.97 -7.54 2.10
CA ASP A 131 7.82 -8.42 2.37
C ASP A 131 7.95 -9.03 3.78
N ILE A 132 6.83 -9.24 4.45
CA ILE A 132 6.81 -9.90 5.76
C ILE A 132 7.00 -11.42 5.63
N SER A 133 6.61 -11.98 4.49
CA SER A 133 6.71 -13.41 4.22
C SER A 133 8.13 -13.78 3.80
N ASN A 134 8.75 -14.67 4.57
CA ASN A 134 10.03 -15.27 4.18
C ASN A 134 9.91 -16.03 2.86
N ARG A 135 8.77 -16.69 2.63
CA ARG A 135 8.54 -17.45 1.40
C ARG A 135 8.46 -16.55 0.17
N ALA A 136 7.83 -15.38 0.29
CA ALA A 136 7.80 -14.38 -0.77
C ALA A 136 9.21 -13.92 -1.16
N ILE A 137 10.03 -13.56 -0.15
CA ILE A 137 11.41 -13.11 -0.36
C ILE A 137 12.26 -14.20 -1.04
N MET A 138 12.21 -15.43 -0.54
CA MET A 138 12.92 -16.55 -1.15
C MET A 138 12.53 -16.75 -2.62
N LYS A 139 11.23 -16.67 -2.92
CA LYS A 139 10.72 -16.80 -4.29
C LYS A 139 11.19 -15.63 -5.18
N ALA A 140 11.19 -14.40 -4.65
CA ALA A 140 11.67 -13.23 -5.38
C ALA A 140 13.17 -13.34 -5.71
N GLU A 141 13.99 -13.79 -4.76
CA GLU A 141 15.41 -14.05 -4.96
C GLU A 141 15.64 -15.16 -6.00
N GLU A 142 14.91 -16.28 -5.90
CA GLU A 142 14.98 -17.39 -6.86
C GLU A 142 14.69 -16.91 -8.29
N LEU A 143 13.55 -16.22 -8.48
CA LEU A 143 13.10 -15.73 -9.78
C LEU A 143 14.03 -14.67 -10.39
N SER A 144 14.76 -13.94 -9.55
CA SER A 144 15.61 -12.83 -9.97
C SER A 144 17.10 -13.14 -9.98
N SER A 145 17.48 -14.37 -9.59
CA SER A 145 18.88 -14.83 -9.49
C SER A 145 19.73 -14.61 -10.73
N SER A 146 19.12 -14.64 -11.91
CA SER A 146 19.79 -14.45 -13.21
C SER A 146 19.59 -13.05 -13.80
N SER A 147 19.07 -12.10 -13.02
CA SER A 147 18.80 -10.74 -13.50
C SER A 147 20.10 -9.99 -13.79
N PRO A 148 20.26 -9.37 -14.97
CA PRO A 148 21.41 -8.52 -15.26
C PRO A 148 21.48 -7.28 -14.37
N ASN A 149 20.37 -6.92 -13.71
CA ASN A 149 20.25 -5.75 -12.84
C ASN A 149 20.35 -6.11 -11.35
N ALA A 150 20.89 -7.29 -10.99
CA ALA A 150 20.98 -7.76 -9.61
C ALA A 150 21.62 -6.77 -8.63
N SER A 151 22.60 -5.97 -9.09
CA SER A 151 23.25 -4.93 -8.27
C SER A 151 22.38 -3.71 -7.96
N TYR A 152 21.19 -3.61 -8.56
CA TYR A 152 20.30 -2.45 -8.44
C TYR A 152 19.01 -2.75 -7.70
N PHE A 153 18.90 -3.92 -7.06
CA PHE A 153 17.79 -4.19 -6.16
C PHE A 153 18.22 -5.00 -4.94
N THR A 154 17.38 -4.97 -3.91
CA THR A 154 17.54 -5.80 -2.72
C THR A 154 16.16 -6.22 -2.22
N PHE A 155 16.01 -7.49 -1.85
CA PHE A 155 14.84 -7.98 -1.15
C PHE A 155 15.15 -8.08 0.34
N LEU A 156 14.25 -7.59 1.19
CA LEU A 156 14.39 -7.66 2.63
C LEU A 156 13.12 -8.21 3.26
N LYS A 157 13.29 -9.24 4.10
CA LYS A 157 12.22 -9.69 4.97
C LYS A 157 12.04 -8.69 6.11
N ALA A 158 11.06 -7.82 6.00
CA ALA A 158 10.77 -6.81 7.02
C ALA A 158 9.29 -6.41 7.00
N ASP A 159 8.80 -6.01 8.17
CA ASP A 159 7.50 -5.35 8.29
C ASP A 159 7.66 -3.85 8.02
N PHE A 160 7.00 -3.36 6.98
CA PHE A 160 7.03 -1.95 6.57
C PHE A 160 6.67 -0.97 7.70
N PHE A 161 5.82 -1.36 8.66
CA PHE A 161 5.35 -0.46 9.72
C PHE A 161 6.33 -0.31 10.89
N THR A 162 7.21 -1.29 11.05
CA THR A 162 8.22 -1.32 12.12
C THR A 162 9.64 -1.15 11.60
N TRP A 163 9.86 -1.37 10.31
CA TRP A 163 11.14 -1.18 9.65
C TRP A 163 11.53 0.30 9.59
N SER A 164 12.78 0.58 9.94
CA SER A 164 13.37 1.91 9.92
C SER A 164 14.58 1.91 9.00
N PRO A 165 14.48 2.44 7.76
CA PRO A 165 15.62 2.52 6.87
C PRO A 165 16.64 3.55 7.36
N THR A 166 17.91 3.34 7.01
CA THR A 166 18.99 4.32 7.22
C THR A 166 19.00 5.43 6.16
N GLU A 167 18.41 5.16 5.00
CA GLU A 167 18.35 6.08 3.85
C GLU A 167 16.91 6.29 3.40
N LEU A 168 16.61 7.48 2.88
CA LEU A 168 15.28 7.84 2.39
C LEU A 168 15.02 7.28 0.97
N PHE A 169 13.77 7.39 0.52
CA PHE A 169 13.31 6.94 -0.79
C PHE A 169 12.72 8.10 -1.60
N ASP A 170 13.07 8.15 -2.89
CA ASP A 170 12.58 9.11 -3.87
C ASP A 170 11.26 8.64 -4.53
N LEU A 171 11.00 7.33 -4.49
CA LEU A 171 9.80 6.69 -5.03
C LEU A 171 9.31 5.59 -4.08
N ILE A 172 8.02 5.58 -3.76
CA ILE A 172 7.37 4.46 -3.07
C ILE A 172 6.26 3.96 -4.00
N ILE A 173 6.27 2.67 -4.33
CA ILE A 173 5.24 1.99 -5.12
C ILE A 173 4.49 1.06 -4.19
N ASP A 174 3.33 1.51 -3.74
CA ASP A 174 2.41 0.71 -2.95
C ASP A 174 1.21 0.33 -3.83
N TYR A 175 0.77 -0.91 -3.70
CA TYR A 175 -0.45 -1.40 -4.34
C TYR A 175 -1.34 -1.97 -3.25
N THR A 176 -2.51 -1.38 -2.94
CA THR A 176 -3.81 -2.08 -2.88
C THR A 176 -4.97 -1.09 -2.67
N ASP A 177 -6.13 -1.35 -3.31
CA ASP A 177 -7.47 -0.90 -2.86
C ASP A 177 -8.36 -2.12 -2.48
N GLN A 178 -7.78 -3.30 -2.22
CA GLN A 178 -8.56 -4.53 -2.05
C GLN A 178 -8.91 -4.81 -0.59
N VAL A 179 -10.12 -5.34 -0.37
CA VAL A 179 -10.53 -5.90 0.92
C VAL A 179 -9.79 -7.24 1.13
N GLY A 180 -8.95 -7.32 2.16
CA GLY A 180 -8.34 -8.57 2.62
C GLY A 180 -6.92 -8.86 2.14
N GLY A 181 -6.15 -7.85 1.71
CA GLY A 181 -4.69 -7.92 1.64
C GLY A 181 -4.04 -7.15 2.80
N PRO A 182 -3.02 -7.67 3.50
CA PRO A 182 -2.16 -6.80 4.28
C PRO A 182 -1.17 -5.98 3.48
N PRO A 183 -0.84 -4.81 4.06
CA PRO A 183 -1.79 -4.00 4.82
C PRO A 183 -1.65 -2.56 4.33
N TYR A 184 -2.64 -1.96 3.68
CA TYR A 184 -3.95 -1.63 4.22
C TYR A 184 -4.86 -1.18 3.06
N LYS A 185 -6.15 -0.95 3.34
CA LYS A 185 -6.98 -0.09 2.47
C LYS A 185 -6.49 1.34 2.64
N VAL A 186 -5.73 1.84 1.68
CA VAL A 186 -5.23 3.21 1.68
C VAL A 186 -6.02 4.04 0.67
N SER A 187 -6.68 5.08 1.16
CA SER A 187 -7.33 6.09 0.33
C SER A 187 -6.37 7.23 0.06
N VAL A 188 -6.68 8.05 -0.95
CA VAL A 188 -5.96 9.31 -1.20
C VAL A 188 -5.92 10.18 0.06
N SER A 189 -7.00 10.21 0.84
CA SER A 189 -7.08 10.96 2.09
C SER A 189 -6.10 10.45 3.15
N ASP A 190 -5.85 9.14 3.24
CA ASP A 190 -4.86 8.60 4.17
C ASP A 190 -3.44 9.10 3.83
N TYR A 191 -3.11 9.22 2.53
CA TYR A 191 -1.86 9.83 2.10
C TYR A 191 -1.83 11.34 2.39
N GLU A 192 -2.92 12.07 2.16
CA GLU A 192 -3.02 13.51 2.46
C GLU A 192 -2.77 13.81 3.94
N GLU A 193 -3.40 13.03 4.84
CA GLU A 193 -3.26 13.19 6.28
C GLU A 193 -1.81 13.03 6.76
N VAL A 194 -1.03 12.16 6.11
CA VAL A 194 0.39 11.94 6.44
C VAL A 194 1.30 12.95 5.74
N LEU A 195 1.06 13.23 4.46
CA LEU A 195 1.99 13.98 3.60
C LEU A 195 1.82 15.50 3.72
N HIS A 196 0.60 16.01 3.91
CA HIS A 196 0.37 17.46 4.05
C HIS A 196 1.12 18.07 5.24
N PRO A 197 1.10 17.49 6.45
CA PRO A 197 1.86 18.03 7.58
C PRO A 197 3.38 18.00 7.36
N MET A 198 3.88 17.12 6.49
CA MET A 198 5.29 17.03 6.10
C MET A 198 5.68 18.05 5.01
N GLY A 199 4.73 18.89 4.59
CA GLY A 199 4.93 19.90 3.55
C GLY A 199 4.92 19.33 2.13
N PHE A 200 4.42 18.12 1.93
CA PHE A 200 4.15 17.57 0.59
C PHE A 200 2.74 17.94 0.15
N LYS A 201 2.55 18.14 -1.16
CA LYS A 201 1.25 18.39 -1.78
C LYS A 201 1.11 17.49 -2.99
N ALA A 202 -0.11 17.00 -3.24
CA ALA A 202 -0.40 16.25 -4.45
C ALA A 202 -0.17 17.17 -5.67
N ILE A 203 0.61 16.71 -6.63
CA ILE A 203 0.72 17.31 -7.97
C ILE A 203 -0.35 16.72 -8.87
N SER A 204 -0.58 15.41 -8.77
CA SER A 204 -1.57 14.71 -9.57
C SER A 204 -2.05 13.47 -8.85
N ILE A 205 -3.35 13.22 -8.86
CA ILE A 205 -3.96 11.95 -8.52
C ILE A 205 -4.84 11.57 -9.71
N VAL A 206 -4.51 10.47 -10.40
CA VAL A 206 -5.24 10.03 -11.60
C VAL A 206 -5.62 8.56 -11.48
N ASP A 207 -6.72 8.17 -12.13
CA ASP A 207 -7.07 6.76 -12.27
C ASP A 207 -6.02 6.03 -13.12
N ASN A 208 -5.67 4.80 -12.74
CA ASN A 208 -4.76 3.99 -13.53
C ASN A 208 -5.52 3.33 -14.70
N GLU A 209 -5.46 3.96 -15.88
CA GLU A 209 -6.04 3.43 -17.12
C GLU A 209 -5.34 2.16 -17.63
N LEU A 210 -4.07 1.94 -17.23
CA LEU A 210 -3.27 0.75 -17.57
C LEU A 210 -3.46 -0.40 -16.56
N ALA A 211 -4.39 -0.25 -15.61
CA ALA A 211 -4.71 -1.30 -14.66
C ALA A 211 -5.29 -2.53 -15.37
N ILE A 212 -4.80 -3.70 -15.00
CA ILE A 212 -5.39 -4.97 -15.46
C ILE A 212 -6.83 -5.10 -14.97
N ARG A 213 -7.66 -5.87 -15.69
CA ARG A 213 -9.12 -6.00 -15.42
C ARG A 213 -9.50 -6.18 -13.93
N PRO A 214 -8.80 -6.98 -13.09
CA PRO A 214 -9.14 -7.10 -11.67
C PRO A 214 -8.94 -5.81 -10.83
N ARG A 215 -8.10 -4.88 -11.32
CA ARG A 215 -7.70 -3.63 -10.63
C ARG A 215 -8.28 -2.37 -11.28
N GLN A 216 -8.92 -2.49 -12.44
CA GLN A 216 -9.45 -1.35 -13.19
C GLN A 216 -10.50 -0.59 -12.36
N GLY A 217 -10.32 0.73 -12.22
CA GLY A 217 -11.16 1.59 -11.38
C GLY A 217 -10.91 1.48 -9.87
N ARG A 218 -9.86 0.75 -9.45
CA ARG A 218 -9.45 0.51 -8.05
C ARG A 218 -7.96 0.73 -7.85
N GLU A 219 -7.34 1.53 -8.71
CA GLU A 219 -5.92 1.84 -8.60
C GLU A 219 -5.75 3.26 -9.11
N LYS A 220 -5.05 4.08 -8.33
CA LYS A 220 -4.74 5.47 -8.68
C LYS A 220 -3.24 5.68 -8.66
N LEU A 221 -2.75 6.54 -9.56
CA LEU A 221 -1.38 7.01 -9.54
C LEU A 221 -1.34 8.39 -8.88
N GLY A 222 -0.73 8.45 -7.70
CA GLY A 222 -0.47 9.69 -6.98
C GLY A 222 0.97 10.17 -7.15
N ARG A 223 1.15 11.44 -7.49
CA ARG A 223 2.44 12.14 -7.47
C ARG A 223 2.38 13.26 -6.47
N TRP A 224 3.37 13.31 -5.59
CA TRP A 224 3.46 14.30 -4.51
C TRP A 224 4.77 15.08 -4.64
N LYS A 225 4.75 16.36 -4.30
CA LYS A 225 5.95 17.19 -4.26
C LYS A 225 5.96 18.02 -3.00
N ARG A 226 7.13 18.14 -2.41
CA ARG A 226 7.35 19.05 -1.28
C ARG A 226 7.15 20.48 -1.75
N SER A 227 6.22 21.21 -1.14
CA SER A 227 6.14 22.65 -1.34
C SER A 227 7.41 23.26 -0.77
N SER A 228 8.16 23.97 -1.60
CA SER A 228 9.22 24.86 -1.15
C SER A 228 8.57 26.03 -0.41
N ALA A 229 8.22 25.83 0.86
CA ALA A 229 8.13 26.97 1.76
C ALA A 229 9.54 27.58 1.79
N GLN A 230 9.66 28.85 1.41
CA GLN A 230 10.92 29.60 1.45
C GLN A 230 11.61 29.32 2.77
N SER A 231 12.90 28.95 2.72
CA SER A 231 13.78 29.04 3.86
C SER A 231 13.63 30.46 4.42
N SER A 232 12.91 30.61 5.53
CA SER A 232 12.98 31.82 6.31
C SER A 232 14.42 31.91 6.81
N LEU A 233 15.11 32.90 6.24
CA LEU A 233 16.45 33.36 6.60
C LEU A 233 16.60 33.57 8.12
#